data_AF-A0A933XJ64-F1
#
_entry.id   AF-A0A933XJ64-F1
#
_cell.length_a   1.000
_cell.length_b   1.000
_cell.length_c   1.000
_cell.angle_alpha   90.00
_cell.angle_beta   90.00
_cell.angle_gamma   90.00
#
_symmetry.space_group_name_H-M   'P 1'
#
loop_
_entity.id
_entity.type
_entity.pdbx_description
1 polymer ?
#
loop_
_entity_poly.entity_id
_entity_poly.type
_entity_poly.pdbx_seq_one_letter_code
_entity_poly.pdbx_strand_id
1 'polypeptide(L)'
;MLIELCIDIANHIISDKEMRLPTGYADVFRVLTENGVINKRLFSTMEKMAKFRNLIVHQYEKIDAVIVVSILHKNLKDFERYKSAVVKFMKQD
;
A
#
# COMPACT_ATOMS: atom_id res chain seq x y z
N MET A 1 -2.87 -10.70 3.69
CA MET A 1 -3.78 -9.56 3.99
C MET A 1 -3.88 -8.64 2.77
N LEU A 2 -4.98 -7.90 2.58
CA LEU A 2 -5.19 -7.03 1.39
C LEU A 2 -4.04 -6.06 1.10
N ILE A 3 -3.39 -5.52 2.14
CA ILE A 3 -2.26 -4.59 1.97
C ILE A 3 -1.01 -5.26 1.39
N GLU A 4 -0.78 -6.55 1.65
CA GLU A 4 0.34 -7.29 1.05
C GLU A 4 0.14 -7.41 -0.45
N LEU A 5 -1.08 -7.72 -0.90
CA LEU A 5 -1.40 -7.75 -2.33
C LEU A 5 -1.15 -6.38 -2.99
N CYS A 6 -1.50 -5.27 -2.34
CA CYS A 6 -1.19 -3.94 -2.87
C CYS A 6 0.32 -3.66 -2.94
N ILE A 7 1.09 -4.15 -1.98
CA ILE A 7 2.56 -4.06 -1.99
C ILE A 7 3.13 -4.89 -3.13
N ASP A 8 2.63 -6.11 -3.35
CA ASP A 8 3.11 -7.01 -4.40
C ASP A 8 2.83 -6.42 -5.79
N ILE A 9 1.62 -5.89 -6.02
CA ILE A 9 1.27 -5.18 -7.26
C ILE A 9 2.21 -3.98 -7.47
N ALA A 10 2.45 -3.19 -6.43
CA ALA A 10 3.33 -2.03 -6.53
C ALA A 10 4.77 -2.44 -6.84
N ASN A 11 5.29 -3.50 -6.22
CA ASN A 11 6.63 -4.02 -6.51
C ASN A 11 6.74 -4.54 -7.94
N HIS A 12 5.71 -5.21 -8.46
CA HIS A 12 5.67 -5.60 -9.87
C HIS A 12 5.76 -4.38 -10.79
N ILE A 13 4.96 -3.34 -10.55
CA ILE A 13 5.00 -2.10 -11.35
C ILE A 13 6.39 -1.44 -11.27
N ILE A 14 6.98 -1.36 -10.06
CA ILE A 14 8.31 -0.79 -9.84
C ILE A 14 9.36 -1.55 -10.66
N SER A 15 9.29 -2.88 -10.65
CA SER A 15 10.20 -3.74 -11.40
C SER A 15 10.02 -3.56 -12.92
N ASP A 16 8.78 -3.63 -13.41
CA ASP A 16 8.46 -3.56 -14.84
C ASP A 16 8.78 -2.18 -15.45
N LYS A 17 8.77 -1.13 -14.64
CA LYS A 17 9.03 0.25 -15.05
C LYS A 17 10.43 0.75 -14.68
N GLU A 18 11.29 -0.13 -14.18
CA GLU A 18 12.67 0.17 -13.79
C GLU A 18 12.76 1.39 -12.82
N MET A 19 11.79 1.50 -11.91
CA MET A 19 11.76 2.57 -10.92
C MET A 19 12.79 2.32 -9.81
N ARG A 20 13.07 3.34 -8.98
CA ARG A 20 14.02 3.16 -7.86
C ARG A 20 13.56 2.04 -6.92
N LEU A 21 14.53 1.33 -6.35
CA LEU A 21 14.26 0.28 -5.39
C LEU A 21 13.67 0.87 -4.09
N PRO A 22 12.56 0.30 -3.58
CA PRO A 22 12.00 0.70 -2.30
C PRO A 22 12.85 0.17 -1.14
N THR A 23 13.01 0.98 -0.10
CA THR A 23 13.79 0.65 1.11
C THR A 23 12.98 -0.07 2.19
N GLY A 24 11.68 -0.28 1.95
CA GLY A 24 10.77 -1.01 2.83
C GLY A 24 9.32 -0.89 2.40
N TYR A 25 8.42 -1.60 3.08
CA TYR A 25 7.00 -1.72 2.69
C TYR A 25 6.25 -0.40 2.51
N ALA A 26 6.50 0.59 3.37
CA ALA A 26 5.89 1.91 3.25
C ALA A 26 6.48 2.72 2.07
N ASP A 27 7.75 2.49 1.76
CA ASP A 27 8.48 3.18 0.70
C ASP A 27 8.04 2.73 -0.70
N VAL A 28 7.53 1.50 -0.82
CA VAL A 28 6.90 0.99 -2.07
C VAL A 28 5.85 1.98 -2.61
N PHE A 29 4.96 2.47 -1.74
CA PHE A 29 3.94 3.45 -2.15
C PHE A 29 4.52 4.84 -2.41
N ARG A 30 5.67 5.17 -1.82
CA ARG A 30 6.38 6.42 -2.08
C ARG A 30 6.93 6.43 -3.50
N VAL A 31 7.58 5.34 -3.92
CA VAL A 31 8.08 5.16 -5.30
C VAL A 31 6.95 5.33 -6.31
N LEU A 32 5.80 4.71 -6.08
CA LEU A 32 4.62 4.89 -6.94
C LEU A 32 4.13 6.34 -7.02
N THR A 33 4.26 7.10 -5.93
CA THR A 33 3.84 8.51 -5.89
C THR A 33 4.82 9.41 -6.62
N GLU A 34 6.11 9.16 -6.47
CA GLU A 34 7.19 9.87 -7.18
C GLU A 34 7.03 9.71 -8.70
N ASN A 35 6.56 8.54 -9.15
CA ASN A 35 6.31 8.24 -10.57
C ASN A 35 4.87 8.53 -11.02
N GLY A 36 4.06 9.20 -10.19
CA GLY A 36 2.72 9.65 -10.59
C GLY A 36 1.65 8.56 -10.70
N VAL A 37 1.95 7.31 -10.32
CA VAL A 37 1.00 6.18 -10.34
C VAL A 37 -0.15 6.42 -9.34
N ILE A 38 0.19 6.94 -8.16
CA ILE A 38 -0.80 7.31 -7.13
C ILE A 38 -0.56 8.76 -6.66
N ASN A 39 -1.62 9.42 -6.20
CA ASN A 39 -1.50 10.78 -5.67
C ASN A 39 -1.07 10.80 -4.18
N LYS A 40 -0.59 11.96 -3.73
CA LYS A 40 -0.11 12.18 -2.34
C LYS A 40 -1.14 11.84 -1.26
N ARG A 41 -2.44 12.03 -1.55
CA ARG A 41 -3.52 11.72 -0.61
C ARG A 41 -3.63 10.21 -0.42
N LEU A 42 -3.66 9.45 -1.51
CA LEU A 42 -3.72 8.00 -1.48
C LEU A 42 -2.45 7.39 -0.88
N PHE A 43 -1.29 7.96 -1.20
CA PHE A 43 -0.02 7.61 -0.56
C PHE A 43 -0.09 7.68 0.96
N SER A 44 -0.55 8.79 1.54
CA SER A 44 -0.62 8.95 2.99
C SER A 44 -1.47 7.85 3.65
N THR A 45 -2.54 7.41 2.97
CA THR A 45 -3.37 6.31 3.45
C THR A 45 -2.64 4.97 3.36
N MET A 46 -2.08 4.64 2.20
CA MET A 46 -1.37 3.36 1.99
C MET A 46 -0.13 3.24 2.88
N GLU A 47 0.60 4.35 3.10
CA GLU A 47 1.76 4.41 3.99
C GLU A 47 1.38 4.04 5.43
N LYS A 48 0.27 4.58 5.94
CA LYS A 48 -0.24 4.25 7.28
C LYS A 48 -0.63 2.78 7.39
N MET A 49 -1.27 2.22 6.37
CA MET A 49 -1.63 0.80 6.34
C MET A 49 -0.41 -0.13 6.33
N ALA A 50 0.60 0.19 5.52
CA ALA A 50 1.83 -0.57 5.45
C ALA A 50 2.58 -0.57 6.79
N LYS A 51 2.67 0.61 7.44
CA LYS A 51 3.26 0.74 8.78
C LYS A 51 2.45 -0.02 9.84
N PHE A 52 1.12 0.04 9.76
CA PHE A 52 0.23 -0.67 10.68
C PHE A 52 0.38 -2.19 10.55
N ARG A 53 0.46 -2.72 9.32
CA ARG A 53 0.75 -4.14 9.05
C ARG A 53 2.07 -4.57 9.71
N ASN A 54 3.13 -3.78 9.53
CA ASN A 54 4.42 -4.09 10.14
C ASN A 54 4.36 -4.07 11.67
N LEU A 55 3.64 -3.11 12.25
CA LEU A 55 3.42 -3.05 13.68
C LEU A 55 2.72 -4.30 14.20
N ILE A 56 1.64 -4.74 13.55
CA ILE A 56 0.87 -5.92 13.95
C ILE A 56 1.75 -7.17 13.91
N VAL A 57 2.47 -7.41 12.82
CA VAL A 57 3.30 -8.62 12.68
C VAL A 57 4.36 -8.70 13.79
N HIS A 58 4.93 -7.56 14.21
CA HIS A 58 5.94 -7.53 15.26
C HIS A 58 5.38 -7.45 16.69
N GLN A 59 4.12 -7.04 16.88
CA GLN A 59 3.54 -6.80 18.20
C GLN A 59 2.23 -7.56 18.44
N TYR A 60 1.93 -8.59 17.65
CA TYR A 60 0.64 -9.29 17.69
C TYR A 60 0.33 -9.89 19.07
N GLU A 61 1.35 -10.26 19.85
CA GLU A 61 1.18 -10.79 21.21
C GLU A 61 0.69 -9.75 22.22
N LYS A 62 0.85 -8.45 21.92
CA LYS A 62 0.52 -7.32 22.81
C LYS A 62 -0.68 -6.51 22.35
N ILE A 63 -1.20 -6.75 21.15
CA ILE A 63 -2.27 -5.95 20.53
C ILE A 63 -3.56 -6.77 20.48
N ASP A 64 -4.66 -6.16 20.92
CA ASP A 64 -6.00 -6.75 20.81
C ASP A 64 -6.38 -6.96 19.34
N ALA A 65 -6.57 -8.22 18.96
CA ALA A 65 -6.94 -8.64 17.61
C ALA A 65 -8.24 -7.97 17.11
N VAL A 66 -9.17 -7.64 18.01
CA VAL A 66 -10.44 -6.98 17.67
C VAL A 66 -10.19 -5.56 17.14
N ILE A 67 -9.24 -4.84 17.74
CA ILE A 67 -8.86 -3.48 17.30
C ILE A 67 -8.23 -3.55 15.91
N VAL A 68 -7.34 -4.52 15.68
CA VAL A 68 -6.70 -4.75 14.38
C VAL A 68 -7.73 -5.02 13.28
N VAL A 69 -8.66 -5.95 13.53
CA VAL A 69 -9.71 -6.32 12.57
C VAL A 69 -10.63 -5.13 12.28
N SER A 70 -10.94 -4.28 13.26
CA SER A 70 -11.77 -3.09 13.07
C SER A 70 -11.12 -2.03 12.16
N ILE A 71 -9.80 -1.83 12.28
CA ILE A 71 -9.03 -0.87 11.48
C ILE A 71 -8.90 -1.36 10.04
N LEU A 72 -8.74 -2.68 9.83
CA LEU A 72 -8.67 -3.28 8.50
C LEU A 72 -10.00 -3.16 7.75
N HIS A 73 -11.14 -3.35 8.41
CA HIS A 73 -12.46 -3.25 7.77
C HIS A 73 -12.88 -1.81 7.41
N LYS A 74 -12.42 -0.79 8.14
CA LYS A 74 -12.84 0.60 7.92
C LYS A 74 -12.33 1.24 6.63
N ASN A 75 -11.36 0.61 5.94
CA ASN A 75 -10.66 1.25 4.83
C ASN A 75 -10.83 0.55 3.46
N LEU A 76 -11.87 -0.27 3.28
CA LEU A 76 -12.18 -0.97 2.02
C LEU A 76 -12.20 -0.02 0.80
N LYS A 77 -12.71 1.20 0.97
CA LYS A 77 -12.76 2.21 -0.11
C LYS A 77 -11.39 2.69 -0.59
N ASP A 78 -10.37 2.62 0.25
CA ASP A 78 -9.03 3.07 -0.14
C ASP A 78 -8.31 2.05 -1.02
N PHE A 79 -8.60 0.74 -0.83
CA PHE A 79 -8.14 -0.30 -1.76
C PHE A 79 -8.78 -0.15 -3.14
N GLU A 80 -10.06 0.23 -3.20
CA GLU A 80 -10.74 0.52 -4.47
C GLU A 80 -10.13 1.73 -5.20
N ARG A 81 -9.73 2.76 -4.45
CA ARG A 81 -9.00 3.92 -5.00
C ARG A 81 -7.62 3.52 -5.51
N TYR A 82 -6.91 2.67 -4.78
CA TYR A 82 -5.62 2.11 -5.22
C TYR A 82 -5.76 1.32 -6.52
N LYS A 83 -6.70 0.37 -6.58
CA LYS A 83 -7.00 -0.38 -7.81
C LYS A 83 -7.28 0.55 -8.98
N SER A 84 -8.14 1.55 -8.78
CA SER A 84 -8.50 2.51 -9.84
C SER A 84 -7.31 3.31 -10.34
N ALA A 85 -6.41 3.73 -9.44
CA ALA A 85 -5.20 4.46 -9.79
C ALA A 85 -4.23 3.59 -10.61
N VAL A 86 -3.98 2.35 -10.17
CA VAL A 86 -3.13 1.38 -10.89
C VAL A 86 -3.69 1.07 -12.27
N VAL A 87 -4.98 0.74 -12.38
CA VAL A 87 -5.62 0.43 -13.67
C VAL A 87 -5.57 1.64 -14.61
N LYS A 88 -5.72 2.86 -14.07
CA LYS A 88 -5.59 4.08 -14.88
C LYS A 88 -4.16 4.23 -15.42
N PHE A 89 -3.16 4.04 -14.57
CA PHE A 89 -1.75 4.11 -14.95
C PHE A 89 -1.43 3.08 -16.06
N MET A 90 -1.83 1.82 -15.89
CA MET A 90 -1.61 0.76 -16.88
C MET A 90 -2.28 0.99 -18.24
N LYS A 91 -3.29 1.85 -18.32
CA LYS A 91 -3.95 2.23 -19.60
C LYS A 91 -3.29 3.41 -20.30
N GLN A 92 -2.42 4.13 -19.58
CA GLN A 92 -1.73 5.32 -20.07
C GLN A 92 -0.29 5.00 -20.51
N ASP A 93 0.24 3.86 -20.08
CA ASP A 93 1.42 3.18 -20.63
C ASP A 93 1.12 2.48 -21.96
#